data_AF-A0A6A4Q6Z5-F1
#
_entry.id   AF-A0A6A4Q6Z5-F1
#
_cell.length_a   1.000
_cell.length_b   1.000
_cell.length_c   1.000
_cell.angle_alpha   90.00
_cell.angle_beta   90.00
_cell.angle_gamma   90.00
#
_symmetry.space_group_name_H-M   'P 1'
#
loop_
_entity.id
_entity.type
_entity.pdbx_description
1 polymer ?
#
loop_
_entity_poly.entity_id
_entity_poly.type
_entity_poly.pdbx_seq_one_letter_code
_entity_poly.pdbx_strand_id
1 'polypeptide(L)'
;MEKLGVKKFDVVGTSYGGFVAYHLAMMLGEEKVEKVVIASSGVNMRKSDNVALLERAEMDKIEDLMLPSTPQHLRKLMALSVSSMRLYIPDFFLKDFLNVSSLFFYSFFFLYML
;
A
#
# COMPACT_ATOMS: atom_id res chain seq x y z
N MET A 1 21.55 4.03 10.38
CA MET A 1 22.43 5.14 9.97
C MET A 1 23.58 5.37 10.94
N GLU A 2 23.33 5.46 12.24
CA GLU A 2 24.39 5.64 13.26
C GLU A 2 25.43 4.52 13.27
N LYS A 3 24.99 3.24 13.23
CA LYS A 3 25.89 2.08 13.10
C LYS A 3 26.76 2.10 11.83
N LEU A 4 26.31 2.81 10.80
CA LEU A 4 27.02 2.98 9.54
C LEU A 4 27.90 4.25 9.55
N GLY A 5 27.95 5.00 10.66
CA GLY A 5 28.71 6.24 10.77
C GLY A 5 28.13 7.41 9.95
N VAL A 6 26.93 7.25 9.38
CA VAL A 6 26.33 8.28 8.51
C VAL A 6 25.67 9.34 9.36
N LYS A 7 26.20 10.57 9.27
CA LYS A 7 25.75 11.72 10.07
C LYS A 7 24.46 12.35 9.53
N LYS A 8 24.33 12.44 8.20
CA LYS A 8 23.20 13.04 7.49
C LYS A 8 22.84 12.20 6.25
N PHE A 9 21.56 12.07 5.94
CA PHE A 9 21.10 11.21 4.84
C PHE A 9 19.79 11.70 4.20
N ASP A 10 19.56 11.26 2.97
CA ASP A 10 18.27 11.38 2.30
C ASP A 10 17.42 10.14 2.58
N VAL A 11 16.10 10.32 2.69
CA VAL A 11 15.16 9.21 2.86
C VAL A 11 14.16 9.19 1.71
N VAL A 12 13.97 8.01 1.15
CA VAL A 12 12.98 7.76 0.10
C VAL A 12 12.01 6.70 0.61
N GLY A 13 10.73 7.02 0.59
CA GLY A 13 9.67 6.13 1.03
C GLY A 13 8.60 5.95 -0.06
N THR A 14 8.23 4.70 -0.33
CA THR A 14 7.12 4.37 -1.23
C THR A 14 6.02 3.62 -0.49
N SER A 15 4.75 3.87 -0.83
CA SER A 15 3.59 3.25 -0.15
C SER A 15 3.66 3.49 1.36
N TYR A 16 3.56 2.46 2.21
CA TYR A 16 3.74 2.60 3.66
C TYR A 16 5.12 3.16 4.04
N GLY A 17 6.16 2.87 3.26
CA GLY A 17 7.49 3.43 3.46
C GLY A 17 7.51 4.96 3.40
N GLY A 18 6.59 5.61 2.70
CA GLY A 18 6.45 7.07 2.70
C GLY A 18 5.91 7.63 4.01
N PHE A 19 5.00 6.91 4.70
CA PHE A 19 4.61 7.27 6.06
C PHE A 19 5.79 7.15 7.02
N VAL A 20 6.55 6.06 6.92
CA VAL A 20 7.74 5.85 7.73
C VAL A 20 8.77 6.96 7.46
N ALA A 21 9.04 7.27 6.19
CA ALA A 21 9.97 8.32 5.80
C ALA A 21 9.55 9.70 6.33
N TYR A 22 8.26 10.03 6.22
CA TYR A 22 7.70 11.28 6.75
C TYR A 22 7.89 11.39 8.26
N HIS A 23 7.47 10.38 9.02
CA HIS A 23 7.60 10.40 10.49
C HIS A 23 9.07 10.36 10.94
N LEU A 24 9.92 9.58 10.26
CA LEU A 24 11.35 9.53 10.53
C LEU A 24 11.99 10.91 10.38
N ALA A 25 11.67 11.63 9.30
CA ALA A 25 12.18 12.97 9.06
C ALA A 25 11.72 13.96 10.15
N MET A 26 10.44 13.89 10.54
CA MET A 26 9.89 14.72 11.63
C MET A 26 10.58 14.46 12.97
N MET A 27 10.88 13.19 13.28
CA MET A 27 11.49 12.79 14.56
C MET A 27 12.98 13.13 14.64
N LEU A 28 13.72 12.96 13.53
CA LEU A 28 15.17 13.14 13.50
C LEU A 28 15.60 14.56 13.10
N GLY A 29 14.71 15.33 12.50
CA GLY A 29 14.94 16.72 12.11
C GLY A 29 15.97 16.89 10.99
N GLU A 30 16.15 18.15 10.60
CA GLU A 30 17.04 18.56 9.51
C GLU A 30 18.54 18.33 9.80
N GLU A 31 18.90 18.06 11.06
CA GLU A 31 20.27 17.70 11.43
C GLU A 31 20.68 16.32 10.89
N LYS A 32 19.71 15.41 10.77
CA LYS A 32 19.92 14.02 10.36
C LYS A 32 19.36 13.71 8.98
N VAL A 33 18.23 14.31 8.62
CA VAL A 33 17.56 14.05 7.34
C VAL A 33 17.66 15.29 6.45
N GLU A 34 18.29 15.16 5.29
CA GLU A 34 18.52 16.28 4.37
C GLU A 34 17.36 16.47 3.39
N LYS A 35 16.96 15.40 2.70
CA LYS A 35 15.81 15.40 1.80
C LYS A 35 14.90 14.21 2.07
N VAL A 36 13.61 14.42 1.79
CA VAL A 36 12.57 13.41 1.90
C VAL A 36 11.87 13.30 0.55
N VAL A 37 11.86 12.08 0.00
CA VAL A 37 11.08 11.76 -1.20
C VAL A 37 9.97 10.79 -0.80
N ILE A 38 8.72 11.17 -1.07
CA ILE A 38 7.52 10.37 -0.80
C ILE A 38 6.87 10.04 -2.13
N ALA A 39 6.69 8.74 -2.41
CA ALA A 39 6.11 8.25 -3.66
C ALA A 39 4.93 7.30 -3.40
N SER A 40 3.81 7.50 -4.10
CA SER A 40 2.64 6.60 -4.00
C SER A 40 2.18 6.33 -2.56
N SER A 41 2.20 7.35 -1.70
CA SER A 41 1.87 7.24 -0.27
C SER A 41 0.74 8.19 0.13
N GLY A 42 -0.19 7.69 0.94
CA GLY A 42 -1.33 8.46 1.45
C GLY A 42 -1.03 9.32 2.68
N VAL A 43 0.14 9.97 2.79
CA VAL A 43 0.56 10.67 4.02
C VAL A 43 -0.39 11.79 4.48
N ASN A 44 -1.17 12.36 3.57
CA ASN A 44 -2.19 13.36 3.84
C ASN A 44 -3.62 12.87 3.53
N MET A 45 -3.84 11.55 3.52
CA MET A 45 -5.14 10.96 3.24
C MET A 45 -6.11 11.22 4.40
N ARG A 46 -7.28 11.78 4.09
CA ARG A 46 -8.34 12.09 5.06
C ARG A 46 -9.47 11.09 4.95
N LYS A 47 -10.35 11.07 5.96
CA LYS A 47 -11.58 10.27 5.93
C LYS A 47 -12.46 10.57 4.70
N SER A 48 -12.53 11.83 4.28
CA SER A 48 -13.26 12.25 3.07
C SER A 48 -12.72 11.61 1.79
N ASP A 49 -11.42 11.38 1.73
CA ASP A 49 -10.77 10.81 0.55
C ASP A 49 -11.13 9.32 0.43
N ASN A 50 -11.26 8.61 1.55
CA ASN A 50 -11.80 7.24 1.59
C ASN A 50 -13.27 7.17 1.19
N VAL A 51 -14.11 8.13 1.64
CA VAL A 51 -15.53 8.20 1.23
C VAL A 51 -15.63 8.38 -0.28
N ALA A 52 -14.89 9.34 -0.85
CA ALA A 52 -14.88 9.57 -2.29
C ALA A 52 -14.31 8.38 -3.09
N LEU A 53 -13.35 7.64 -2.52
CA LEU A 53 -12.84 6.41 -3.13
C LEU A 53 -13.90 5.30 -3.16
N LEU A 54 -14.63 5.12 -2.06
CA LEU A 54 -15.72 4.14 -1.96
C LEU A 54 -16.89 4.45 -2.88
N GLU A 55 -17.28 5.72 -2.99
CA GLU A 55 -18.28 6.18 -3.95
C GLU A 55 -17.86 5.86 -5.39
N ARG A 56 -16.60 6.13 -5.75
CA ARG A 56 -16.07 5.80 -7.09
C ARG A 56 -15.98 4.28 -7.33
N ALA A 57 -15.71 3.51 -6.28
CA ALA A 57 -15.64 2.06 -6.37
C ALA A 57 -17.03 1.40 -6.39
N GLU A 58 -18.10 2.14 -6.07
CA GLU A 58 -19.44 1.61 -5.82
C GLU A 58 -19.37 0.48 -4.77
N MET A 59 -18.74 0.76 -3.62
CA MET A 59 -18.58 -0.18 -2.51
C MET A 59 -18.90 0.49 -1.18
N ASP A 60 -19.44 -0.28 -0.24
CA ASP A 60 -19.82 0.23 1.09
C ASP A 60 -18.65 0.21 2.08
N LYS A 61 -17.71 -0.74 1.91
CA LYS A 61 -16.63 -1.03 2.86
C LYS A 61 -15.27 -0.93 2.20
N ILE A 62 -14.33 -0.27 2.87
CA ILE A 62 -12.97 -0.08 2.36
C ILE A 62 -12.18 -1.38 2.35
N GLU A 63 -12.45 -2.27 3.30
CA GLU A 63 -11.88 -3.61 3.34
C GLU A 63 -12.23 -4.44 2.10
N ASP A 64 -13.44 -4.30 1.55
CA ASP A 64 -13.83 -5.03 0.34
C ASP A 64 -13.03 -4.58 -0.88
N LEU A 65 -12.61 -3.31 -0.92
CA LEU A 65 -11.79 -2.76 -1.99
C LEU A 65 -10.29 -3.02 -1.78
N MET A 66 -9.78 -2.78 -0.56
CA MET A 66 -8.35 -2.84 -0.24
C MET A 66 -7.87 -4.26 0.03
N LEU A 67 -8.76 -5.15 0.47
CA LEU A 67 -8.51 -6.57 0.73
C LEU A 67 -9.56 -7.41 0.02
N PRO A 68 -9.54 -7.43 -1.33
CA PRO A 68 -10.56 -8.11 -2.11
C PRO A 68 -10.57 -9.60 -1.78
N SER A 69 -11.74 -10.14 -1.44
CA SER A 69 -11.96 -11.57 -1.16
C SER A 69 -12.68 -12.29 -2.30
N THR A 70 -13.12 -11.55 -3.33
CA THR A 70 -13.82 -12.07 -4.50
C THR A 70 -13.19 -11.55 -5.80
N PRO A 71 -13.30 -12.30 -6.92
CA PRO A 71 -12.82 -11.83 -8.23
C PRO A 71 -13.43 -10.49 -8.65
N GLN A 72 -14.69 -10.24 -8.31
CA GLN A 72 -15.37 -8.98 -8.60
C GLN A 72 -14.71 -7.80 -7.87
N HIS A 73 -14.42 -7.97 -6.58
CA HIS A 73 -13.74 -6.95 -5.78
C HIS A 73 -12.33 -6.69 -6.31
N LEU A 74 -11.61 -7.75 -6.67
CA LEU A 74 -10.27 -7.63 -7.25
C LEU A 74 -10.30 -6.90 -8.59
N ARG A 75 -11.28 -7.16 -9.45
CA ARG A 75 -11.47 -6.39 -10.70
C ARG A 75 -11.71 -4.91 -10.43
N LYS A 76 -12.54 -4.58 -9.44
CA LYS A 76 -12.80 -3.17 -9.07
C LYS A 76 -11.52 -2.48 -8.61
N LEU A 77 -10.76 -3.11 -7.70
CA LEU A 77 -9.45 -2.60 -7.27
C LEU A 77 -8.50 -2.39 -8.46
N MET A 78 -8.41 -3.38 -9.34
CA MET A 78 -7.59 -3.34 -10.55
C MET A 78 -8.00 -2.21 -11.50
N ALA A 79 -9.30 -2.02 -11.72
CA ALA A 79 -9.82 -0.95 -12.57
C ALA A 79 -9.49 0.46 -12.04
N LEU A 80 -9.41 0.61 -10.72
CA LEU A 80 -9.04 1.89 -10.08
C LEU A 80 -7.52 2.10 -9.99
N SER A 81 -6.73 1.02 -9.98
CA SER A 81 -5.29 1.07 -9.71
C SER A 81 -4.42 1.02 -10.97
N VAL A 82 -4.95 0.51 -12.08
CA VAL A 82 -4.20 0.31 -13.32
C VAL A 82 -4.74 1.24 -14.40
N SER A 83 -3.95 2.24 -14.78
CA SER A 83 -4.34 3.31 -15.71
C SER A 83 -4.81 2.83 -17.09
N SER A 84 -4.38 1.64 -17.52
CA SER A 84 -4.68 1.11 -18.84
C SER A 84 -4.75 -0.41 -18.85
N MET A 85 -5.67 -0.97 -18.07
CA MET A 85 -6.00 -2.39 -18.11
C MET A 85 -6.71 -2.76 -19.43
N ARG A 86 -5.92 -2.97 -20.49
CA ARG A 86 -6.41 -3.33 -21.84
C ARG A 86 -6.66 -4.82 -22.03
N LEU A 87 -6.34 -5.65 -21.04
CA LEU A 87 -6.44 -7.11 -21.13
C LEU A 87 -7.64 -7.59 -20.32
N TYR A 88 -8.52 -8.34 -20.97
CA TYR A 88 -9.52 -9.14 -20.27
C TYR A 88 -8.82 -10.27 -19.53
N ILE A 89 -8.92 -10.27 -18.20
CA ILE A 89 -8.38 -11.34 -17.35
C ILE A 89 -9.53 -12.29 -17.01
N PRO A 90 -9.50 -13.58 -17.35
CA PRO A 90 -10.49 -14.56 -16.92
C PRO A 90 -10.60 -14.71 -15.39
N ASP A 91 -11.78 -15.09 -14.89
CA ASP A 91 -12.03 -15.21 -13.45
C ASP A 91 -11.14 -16.23 -12.73
N PHE A 92 -10.68 -17.29 -13.41
CA PHE A 92 -9.84 -18.30 -12.77
C PHE A 92 -8.49 -17.72 -12.34
N PHE A 93 -7.88 -16.84 -13.14
CA PHE A 93 -6.63 -16.16 -12.74
C PHE A 93 -6.82 -15.27 -11.50
N LEU A 94 -7.98 -14.60 -11.41
CA LEU A 94 -8.30 -13.77 -10.25
C LEU A 94 -8.53 -14.63 -9.01
N LYS A 95 -9.23 -15.75 -9.14
CA LYS A 95 -9.41 -16.73 -8.05
C LYS A 95 -8.07 -17.30 -7.58
N ASP A 96 -7.20 -17.68 -8.51
CA ASP A 96 -5.88 -18.22 -8.19
C ASP A 96 -5.03 -17.17 -7.44
N PHE A 97 -5.04 -15.92 -7.89
CA PHE A 97 -4.35 -14.83 -7.20
C PHE A 97 -4.85 -14.64 -5.75
N LEU A 98 -6.16 -14.70 -5.54
CA LEU A 98 -6.77 -14.59 -4.21
C LEU A 98 -6.38 -15.78 -3.30
N ASN A 99 -6.35 -16.99 -3.86
CA ASN A 99 -5.94 -18.19 -3.14
C ASN A 99 -4.45 -18.16 -2.74
N VAL A 100 -3.57 -17.67 -3.63
CA VAL A 100 -2.14 -17.55 -3.32
C VAL A 100 -1.89 -16.45 -2.29
N SER A 101 -2.64 -15.35 -2.36
CA SER A 101 -2.51 -14.24 -1.41
C SER A 101 -2.91 -14.64 0.02
N SER A 102 -3.96 -15.45 0.17
CA SER A 102 -4.33 -15.99 1.48
C SER A 102 -3.24 -16.92 2.03
N LEU A 103 -2.68 -17.80 1.19
CA LEU A 103 -1.53 -18.66 1.53
C LEU A 103 -0.29 -17.85 1.96
N PHE A 104 0.04 -16.77 1.26
CA PHE A 104 1.14 -15.87 1.64
C PHE A 104 0.90 -15.23 3.01
N PHE A 105 -0.33 -14.76 3.28
CA PHE A 105 -0.69 -14.17 4.56
C PHE A 105 -0.56 -15.20 5.70
N TYR A 106 -1.06 -16.43 5.51
CA TYR A 106 -0.94 -17.51 6.48
C TYR A 106 0.52 -17.95 6.68
N SER A 107 1.32 -18.03 5.62
CA SER A 107 2.73 -18.41 5.69
C SER A 107 3.58 -17.36 6.42
N PHE A 108 3.35 -16.07 6.15
CA PHE A 108 4.06 -14.99 6.85
C PHE A 108 3.63 -14.88 8.31
N PHE A 109 2.34 -15.09 8.61
CA PHE A 109 1.81 -15.08 9.97
C PHE A 109 2.34 -16.25 10.81
N PHE A 110 2.48 -17.45 10.24
CA PHE A 110 3.06 -18.61 10.95
C PHE A 110 4.58 -18.54 11.11
N LEU A 111 5.31 -17.91 10.17
CA LEU A 111 6.78 -17.90 10.20
C LEU A 111 7.36 -16.75 11.05
N TYR A 112 6.59 -15.70 11.33
CA TYR A 112 7.07 -14.50 12.05
C TYR A 112 6.37 -14.23 13.38
N MET A 113 5.45 -15.09 13.83
CA MET A 113 4.74 -14.96 15.12
C MET A 113 4.78 -16.22 16.01
N LEU A 114 5.75 -17.12 15.77
CA LEU A 114 6.14 -18.22 16.65
C LEU A 114 7.66 -18.22 16.87
#